data_AF-A0A2U0RVY6-F1
#
_entry.id   AF-A0A2U0RVY6-F1
#
_cell.length_a   1.000
_cell.length_b   1.000
_cell.length_c   1.000
_cell.angle_alpha   90.00
_cell.angle_beta   90.00
_cell.angle_gamma   90.00
#
_symmetry.space_group_name_H-M   'P 1'
#
loop_
_entity.id
_entity.type
_entity.pdbx_description
1 polymer ?
#
loop_
_entity_poly.entity_id
_entity_poly.type
_entity_poly.pdbx_seq_one_letter_code
_entity_poly.pdbx_strand_id
1 'polypeptide(L)'
;MNKLDLMKDFASTFVGDDFYLIIKSGDTGVIVHTIEIIQKTDDTCQIKDIPIGDYFFRILAVDVDNRQAYILCNWSEQLLQNLLTQRVRAKEAGYNKIIMTRESLNDANNWALMWGDRAIKAPKQKQQNKKSLNYIS
;
A
#
# COMPACT_ATOMS: atom_id res chain seq x y z
N MET A 1 -8.72 20.21 0.22
CA MET A 1 -8.63 19.12 1.22
C MET A 1 -7.37 19.36 2.01
N ASN A 2 -7.40 19.31 3.35
CA ASN A 2 -6.17 19.44 4.14
C ASN A 2 -5.37 18.11 4.09
N LYS A 3 -4.08 18.13 4.41
CA LYS A 3 -3.20 16.94 4.37
C LYS A 3 -3.74 15.78 5.19
N LEU A 4 -4.26 16.06 6.39
CA LEU A 4 -4.76 15.04 7.30
C LEU A 4 -6.00 14.32 6.74
N ASP A 5 -6.91 15.05 6.11
CA ASP A 5 -8.09 14.49 5.45
C ASP A 5 -7.67 13.60 4.28
N LEU A 6 -6.70 14.04 3.47
CA LEU A 6 -6.11 13.21 2.41
C LEU A 6 -5.48 11.92 2.95
N MET A 7 -4.81 12.00 4.10
CA MET A 7 -4.22 10.83 4.74
C MET A 7 -5.30 9.85 5.24
N LYS A 8 -6.40 10.35 5.80
CA LYS A 8 -7.55 9.53 6.25
C LYS A 8 -8.25 8.86 5.08
N ASP A 9 -8.47 9.60 3.99
CA ASP A 9 -9.06 9.06 2.77
C ASP A 9 -8.17 7.95 2.20
N PHE A 10 -6.85 8.18 2.14
CA PHE A 10 -5.90 7.16 1.72
C PHE A 10 -5.94 5.91 2.61
N ALA A 11 -5.86 6.08 3.94
CA ALA A 11 -5.84 4.95 4.87
C ALA A 11 -7.11 4.10 4.79
N SER A 12 -8.30 4.73 4.72
CA SER A 12 -9.57 4.00 4.59
C SER A 12 -9.74 3.31 3.24
N THR A 13 -9.08 3.82 2.19
CA THR A 13 -9.19 3.32 0.82
C THR A 13 -8.36 2.04 0.58
N PHE A 14 -7.22 1.91 1.25
CA PHE A 14 -6.25 0.81 1.05
C PHE A 14 -6.24 -0.22 2.19
N VAL A 15 -7.13 -0.07 3.17
CA VAL A 15 -7.32 -1.04 4.26
C VAL A 15 -8.73 -1.61 4.18
N GLY A 16 -8.85 -2.91 3.86
CA GLY A 16 -10.10 -3.67 4.02
C GLY A 16 -11.04 -3.80 2.80
N ASP A 17 -10.65 -3.34 1.61
CA ASP A 17 -11.52 -3.29 0.42
C ASP A 17 -11.05 -4.20 -0.74
N ASP A 18 -10.51 -5.37 -0.41
CA ASP A 18 -9.98 -6.38 -1.34
C ASP A 18 -9.03 -5.81 -2.43
N PHE A 19 -8.44 -4.65 -2.14
CA PHE A 19 -7.55 -3.92 -3.01
C PHE A 19 -6.19 -3.78 -2.34
N TYR A 20 -5.15 -4.30 -3.00
CA TYR A 20 -3.83 -4.40 -2.41
C TYR A 20 -2.92 -3.27 -2.87
N LEU A 21 -2.25 -2.63 -1.92
CA LEU A 21 -1.07 -1.83 -2.19
C LEU A 21 0.18 -2.66 -1.92
N ILE A 22 1.05 -2.78 -2.91
CA ILE A 22 2.30 -3.52 -2.80
C ILE A 22 3.44 -2.53 -2.95
N ILE A 23 4.36 -2.52 -1.99
CA ILE A 23 5.57 -1.69 -2.02
C ILE A 23 6.73 -2.58 -2.44
N LYS A 24 7.40 -2.24 -3.54
CA LYS A 24 8.51 -3.00 -4.11
C LYS A 24 9.82 -2.22 -4.02
N SER A 25 10.88 -2.90 -3.58
CA SER A 25 12.26 -2.41 -3.57
C SER A 25 13.17 -3.47 -4.16
N GLY A 26 13.70 -3.23 -5.36
CA GLY A 26 14.46 -4.25 -6.10
C GLY A 26 13.60 -5.48 -6.41
N ASP A 27 14.04 -6.66 -5.95
CA ASP A 27 13.34 -7.94 -6.13
C ASP A 27 12.38 -8.30 -4.99
N THR A 28 12.39 -7.53 -3.90
CA THR A 28 11.52 -7.78 -2.74
C THR A 28 10.28 -6.90 -2.81
N GLY A 29 9.16 -7.45 -2.35
CA GLY A 29 7.88 -6.77 -2.29
C GLY A 29 7.15 -7.11 -1.01
N VAL A 30 6.48 -6.12 -0.45
CA VAL A 30 5.65 -6.27 0.74
C VAL A 30 4.24 -5.77 0.44
N ILE A 31 3.25 -6.46 0.98
CA ILE A 31 1.83 -6.10 0.86
C ILE A 31 1.47 -5.25 2.07
N VAL A 32 0.89 -4.08 1.83
CA VAL A 32 0.35 -3.22 2.89
C VAL A 32 -0.88 -3.89 3.50
N HIS A 33 -0.85 -4.05 4.82
CA HIS A 33 -1.92 -4.70 5.59
C HIS A 33 -2.71 -3.71 6.44
N THR A 34 -2.02 -2.76 7.07
CA THR A 34 -2.65 -1.73 7.91
C THR A 34 -1.92 -0.41 7.72
N ILE A 35 -2.67 0.68 7.77
CA ILE A 35 -2.15 2.05 7.68
C ILE A 35 -2.67 2.82 8.89
N GLU A 36 -1.75 3.34 9.71
CA GLU A 36 -2.06 4.18 10.85
C GLU A 36 -1.50 5.58 10.62
N ILE A 37 -2.24 6.59 11.03
CA ILE A 37 -1.81 8.00 10.98
C ILE A 37 -1.34 8.38 12.39
N ILE A 38 -0.10 8.80 12.50
CA ILE A 38 0.52 9.17 13.78
C ILE A 38 0.90 10.64 13.74
N GLN A 39 0.61 11.37 14.81
CA GLN A 39 1.12 12.73 15.00
C GLN A 39 2.50 12.68 15.67
N LYS A 40 3.45 13.46 15.17
CA LYS A 40 4.73 13.64 15.85
C LYS A 40 4.53 14.53 17.08
N THR A 41 4.78 13.98 18.26
CA THR A 41 4.60 14.66 19.56
C THR A 41 5.89 15.25 20.11
N ASP A 42 7.03 14.71 19.70
CA ASP A 42 8.35 15.06 20.24
C ASP A 42 9.48 14.68 19.26
N ASP A 43 10.71 15.02 19.63
CA ASP A 43 11.92 14.77 18.85
C ASP A 43 12.49 13.35 19.02
N THR A 44 11.87 12.48 19.82
CA THR A 44 12.27 11.07 19.92
C THR A 44 11.77 10.25 18.72
N CYS A 45 10.85 10.81 17.94
CA CYS A 45 10.35 10.20 16.71
C CYS A 45 11.47 9.99 15.68
N GLN A 46 11.54 8.79 15.10
CA GLN A 46 12.56 8.43 14.11
C GLN A 46 12.43 9.19 12.79
N ILE A 47 11.26 9.75 12.47
CA ILE A 47 11.11 10.66 11.32
C ILE A 47 11.62 12.05 11.69
N LYS A 48 12.77 12.39 11.11
CA LYS A 48 13.41 13.69 11.28
C LYS A 48 12.82 14.77 10.38
N ASP A 49 12.30 14.38 9.23
CA ASP A 49 11.90 15.31 8.15
C ASP A 49 10.48 15.89 8.30
N ILE A 50 9.87 15.77 9.48
CA ILE A 50 8.58 16.40 9.80
C ILE A 50 8.67 17.20 11.11
N PRO A 51 7.98 18.35 11.20
CA PRO A 51 7.91 19.14 12.42
C PRO A 51 7.04 18.44 13.50
N ILE A 52 7.22 18.84 14.76
CA ILE A 52 6.31 18.45 15.84
C ILE A 52 4.92 19.03 15.55
N GLY A 53 3.87 18.25 15.76
CA GLY A 53 2.48 18.58 15.45
C GLY A 53 2.01 18.06 14.09
N ASP A 54 2.93 17.71 13.19
CA ASP A 54 2.62 17.13 11.88
C ASP A 54 2.34 15.61 11.94
N TYR A 55 1.81 15.08 10.83
CA TYR A 55 1.37 13.69 10.72
C TYR A 55 2.20 12.90 9.72
N PHE A 56 2.36 11.61 10.00
CA PHE A 56 3.00 10.62 9.14
C PHE A 56 2.29 9.28 9.21
N PHE A 57 2.65 8.35 8.32
CA PHE A 57 2.09 7.00 8.34
C PHE A 57 3.01 6.02 9.06
N ARG A 58 2.40 5.12 9.82
CA ARG A 58 2.97 3.82 10.19
C ARG A 58 2.21 2.75 9.42
N ILE A 59 2.92 2.06 8.53
CA ILE A 59 2.36 1.04 7.65
C ILE A 59 2.83 -0.32 8.14
N LEU A 60 1.90 -1.20 8.48
CA LEU A 60 2.19 -2.62 8.68
C LEU A 60 2.20 -3.29 7.32
N ALA A 61 3.33 -3.88 6.93
CA ALA A 61 3.49 -4.59 5.68
C ALA A 61 3.96 -6.02 5.91
N VAL A 62 3.54 -6.93 5.03
CA VAL A 62 3.80 -8.37 5.12
C VAL A 62 4.47 -8.85 3.84
N ASP A 63 5.54 -9.64 3.97
CA ASP A 63 6.21 -10.24 2.82
C ASP A 63 5.67 -11.64 2.45
N VAL A 64 6.29 -12.28 1.45
CA VAL A 64 5.90 -13.61 0.97
C VAL A 64 6.11 -14.74 1.99
N ASP A 65 6.98 -14.54 2.97
CA ASP A 65 7.26 -15.47 4.06
C ASP A 65 6.39 -15.19 5.29
N ASN A 66 5.39 -14.30 5.15
CA ASN A 66 4.50 -13.83 6.22
C ASN A 66 5.24 -13.10 7.35
N ARG A 67 6.43 -12.55 7.08
CA ARG A 67 7.14 -11.69 8.02
C ARG A 67 6.54 -10.29 7.97
N GLN A 68 6.39 -9.72 9.15
CA GLN A 68 5.79 -8.40 9.34
C GLN A 68 6.87 -7.35 9.58
N ALA A 69 6.69 -6.18 9.00
CA ALA A 69 7.52 -5.01 9.26
C ALA A 69 6.67 -3.74 9.32
N TYR A 70 7.08 -2.81 10.18
CA TYR A 70 6.54 -1.45 10.18
C TYR A 70 7.40 -0.55 9.29
N ILE A 71 6.74 0.17 8.40
CA ILE A 71 7.34 1.20 7.56
C ILE A 71 6.83 2.54 8.06
N LEU A 72 7.76 3.42 8.45
CA LEU A 72 7.45 4.80 8.79
C LEU A 72 7.68 5.66 7.54
N CYS A 73 6.67 6.40 7.11
CA CYS A 73 6.77 7.20 5.90
C CYS A 73 6.02 8.53 5.98
N ASN A 74 6.67 9.57 5.47
CA ASN A 74 6.10 10.90 5.22
C ASN A 74 5.91 11.07 3.71
N TRP A 75 4.87 10.45 3.15
CA TRP A 75 4.56 10.57 1.73
C TRP A 75 3.96 11.94 1.41
N SER A 76 4.38 12.50 0.28
CA SER A 76 3.83 13.77 -0.22
C SER A 76 2.35 13.65 -0.58
N GLU A 77 1.64 14.78 -0.50
CA GLU A 77 0.23 14.86 -0.93
C GLU A 77 0.04 14.43 -2.38
N GLN A 78 0.99 14.80 -3.25
CA GLN A 78 0.99 14.40 -4.65
C GLN A 78 1.03 12.86 -4.81
N LEU A 79 1.86 12.16 -4.04
CA LEU A 79 1.91 10.70 -4.08
C LEU A 79 0.58 10.09 -3.62
N LEU A 80 -0.02 10.62 -2.56
CA LEU A 80 -1.31 10.13 -2.06
C LEU A 80 -2.43 10.31 -3.08
N GLN A 81 -2.52 11.49 -3.70
CA GLN A 81 -3.49 11.77 -4.77
C GLN A 81 -3.27 10.87 -5.99
N ASN A 82 -2.02 10.64 -6.37
CA ASN A 82 -1.68 9.73 -7.44
C ASN A 82 -2.13 8.30 -7.11
N LEU A 83 -1.89 7.79 -5.90
CA LEU A 83 -2.32 6.46 -5.48
C LEU A 83 -3.85 6.31 -5.49
N LEU A 84 -4.58 7.30 -4.97
CA LEU A 84 -6.04 7.32 -5.00
C LEU A 84 -6.57 7.29 -6.45
N THR A 85 -6.00 8.12 -7.32
CA THR A 85 -6.37 8.18 -8.74
C THR A 85 -6.08 6.86 -9.47
N GLN A 86 -4.91 6.27 -9.22
CA GLN A 86 -4.55 4.99 -9.83
C GLN A 86 -5.42 3.85 -9.31
N ARG A 87 -5.93 3.90 -8.07
CA ARG A 87 -6.85 2.87 -7.57
C ARG A 87 -8.16 2.89 -8.33
N VAL A 88 -8.72 4.07 -8.58
CA VAL A 88 -9.94 4.21 -9.37
C VAL A 88 -9.74 3.59 -10.76
N ARG A 89 -8.66 4.00 -11.45
CA ARG A 89 -8.32 3.47 -12.78
C ARG A 89 -8.07 1.96 -12.79
N ALA A 90 -7.36 1.45 -11.79
CA ALA A 90 -7.09 0.02 -11.66
C ALA A 90 -8.39 -0.77 -11.46
N LYS A 91 -9.28 -0.30 -10.58
CA LYS A 91 -10.60 -0.94 -10.36
C LYS A 91 -11.46 -0.91 -11.63
N GLU A 92 -11.52 0.22 -12.33
CA GLU A 92 -12.24 0.36 -13.60
C GLU A 92 -11.72 -0.61 -14.67
N ALA A 93 -10.42 -0.88 -14.66
CA ALA A 93 -9.77 -1.84 -15.56
C ALA A 93 -9.83 -3.31 -15.06
N GLY A 94 -10.53 -3.58 -13.96
CA GLY A 94 -10.71 -4.94 -13.41
C GLY A 94 -9.54 -5.46 -12.56
N TYR A 95 -8.61 -4.59 -12.16
CA TYR A 95 -7.50 -4.94 -11.29
C TYR A 95 -7.80 -4.60 -9.82
N ASN A 96 -7.23 -5.40 -8.92
CA ASN A 96 -7.40 -5.26 -7.48
C ASN A 96 -6.08 -4.94 -6.76
N LYS A 97 -5.06 -4.47 -7.48
CA LYS A 97 -3.76 -4.12 -6.88
C LYS A 97 -3.06 -2.98 -7.59
N ILE A 98 -2.30 -2.21 -6.81
CA ILE A 98 -1.27 -1.29 -7.29
C ILE A 98 0.07 -1.75 -6.73
N ILE A 99 1.09 -1.74 -7.59
CA ILE A 99 2.48 -1.88 -7.20
C ILE A 99 3.14 -0.52 -7.27
N MET A 100 3.75 -0.13 -6.17
CA MET A 100 4.56 1.05 -6.03
C MET A 100 6.03 0.63 -5.99
N THR A 101 6.80 0.98 -7.01
CA THR A 101 8.23 0.61 -7.11
C THR A 101 9.08 1.87 -7.01
N ARG A 102 10.11 1.83 -6.17
CA ARG A 102 10.99 2.98 -6.00
C ARG A 102 11.90 3.12 -7.23
N GLU A 103 11.84 4.26 -7.92
CA GLU A 103 12.69 4.50 -9.10
C GLU A 103 14.09 4.97 -8.72
N SER A 104 14.22 5.72 -7.64
CA SER A 104 15.50 6.24 -7.15
C SER A 104 15.60 6.16 -5.63
N LEU A 105 16.75 5.74 -5.13
CA LEU A 105 17.04 5.70 -3.69
C LEU A 105 17.18 7.10 -3.07
N ASN A 106 17.45 8.12 -3.90
CA ASN A 106 17.75 9.48 -3.45
C ASN A 106 16.52 10.38 -3.31
N ASP A 107 15.35 9.93 -3.79
CA ASP A 107 14.10 10.66 -3.66
C ASP A 107 13.07 9.77 -2.94
N ALA A 108 12.48 10.30 -1.87
CA ALA A 108 11.47 9.60 -1.08
C ALA A 108 10.08 9.60 -1.75
N ASN A 109 9.88 10.43 -2.78
CA ASN A 109 8.63 10.59 -3.51
C ASN A 109 8.69 10.07 -4.95
N ASN A 110 9.85 9.66 -5.45
CA ASN A 110 9.96 9.11 -6.81
C ASN A 110 9.56 7.64 -6.87
N TRP A 111 8.25 7.42 -7.06
CA TRP A 111 7.63 6.10 -7.13
C TRP A 111 6.95 5.88 -8.49
N ALA A 112 7.32 4.80 -9.16
CA ALA A 112 6.57 4.26 -10.28
C ALA A 112 5.32 3.53 -9.77
N LEU A 113 4.15 3.95 -10.26
CA LEU A 113 2.87 3.32 -9.96
C LEU A 113 2.42 2.43 -11.12
N MET A 114 2.22 1.15 -10.84
CA MET A 114 1.82 0.15 -11.84
C MET A 114 0.62 -0.66 -11.37
N TRP A 115 -0.28 -0.98 -12.29
CA TRP A 115 -1.36 -1.95 -12.11
C TRP A 115 -1.46 -2.79 -13.39
N GLY A 116 -1.90 -4.05 -13.29
CA GLY A 116 -1.88 -4.98 -14.42
C GLY A 116 -1.26 -6.34 -14.13
N ASP A 117 -1.34 -7.27 -15.07
CA ASP A 117 -0.72 -8.61 -14.96
C ASP A 117 0.82 -8.60 -14.99
N ARG A 118 1.43 -7.48 -15.41
CA ARG A 118 2.88 -7.28 -15.32
C ARG A 118 3.36 -7.04 -13.88
N ALA A 119 2.42 -6.89 -12.96
CA ALA A 119 2.65 -6.60 -11.57
C ALA A 119 2.86 -7.91 -10.77
N ILE A 120 3.85 -8.73 -11.14
CA ILE A 120 4.32 -9.94 -10.45
C ILE A 120 3.23 -11.02 -10.22
N LYS A 121 3.56 -12.27 -10.54
CA LYS A 121 2.75 -13.44 -10.15
C LYS A 121 2.39 -13.31 -8.68
N ALA A 122 1.11 -13.11 -8.39
CA ALA A 122 0.60 -13.22 -7.03
C ALA A 122 1.09 -14.56 -6.45
N PRO A 123 1.48 -14.63 -5.16
CA PRO A 123 1.72 -15.92 -4.54
C PRO A 123 0.48 -16.74 -4.81
N LYS A 124 0.66 -17.93 -5.41
CA LYS A 124 -0.44 -18.82 -5.77
C LYS A 124 -1.39 -18.90 -4.57
N GLN A 125 -2.55 -18.25 -4.66
CA GLN A 125 -3.70 -18.69 -3.88
C GLN A 125 -3.78 -20.17 -4.19
N LYS A 126 -3.56 -21.01 -3.17
CA LYS A 126 -3.96 -22.40 -3.26
C LYS A 126 -5.42 -22.34 -3.66
N GLN A 127 -5.70 -22.66 -4.93
CA GLN A 127 -7.03 -23.04 -5.37
C GLN A 127 -7.46 -24.10 -4.36
N GLN A 128 -8.32 -23.70 -3.42
CA GLN A 128 -9.10 -24.67 -2.70
C GLN A 128 -9.88 -25.41 -3.78
N ASN A 129 -9.51 -26.68 -3.94
CA ASN A 129 -10.10 -27.61 -4.87
C ASN A 129 -11.61 -27.35 -4.96
N LYS A 130 -12.06 -27.05 -6.19
CA LYS A 130 -13.39 -27.43 -6.65
C LYS A 130 -13.56 -28.91 -6.32
N LYS A 131 -14.14 -29.22 -5.17
CA LYS A 131 -14.96 -30.42 -5.06
C LYS A 131 -16.31 -30.03 -5.64
N SER A 132 -16.47 -30.39 -6.90
CA SER A 132 -17.78 -30.59 -7.51
C SER A 132 -18.61 -31.49 -6.59
N LEU A 133 -19.49 -30.89 -5.80
CA LEU A 133 -20.60 -31.59 -5.20
C LEU A 133 -21.66 -31.73 -6.30
N ASN A 134 -21.51 -32.77 -7.10
CA ASN A 134 -22.64 -33.38 -7.77
C ASN A 134 -23.40 -34.15 -6.69
N TYR A 135 -24.69 -33.88 -6.50
CA TYR A 135 -25.76 -34.88 -6.62
C TYR A 135 -27.08 -34.17 -6.93
N ILE A 136 -27.83 -34.80 -7.83
CA ILE A 136 -29.15 -34.47 -8.34
C ILE A 136 -30.17 -35.32 -7.56
N SER A 137 -31.37 -34.75 -7.34
CA SER A 137 -32.66 -35.35 -6.92
C SER A 137 -32.69 -36.19 -5.65
#